data_AF-A0A950KAF0-F1
#
_entry.id   AF-A0A950KAF0-F1
#
_cell.length_a   1.000
_cell.length_b   1.000
_cell.length_c   1.000
_cell.angle_alpha   90.00
_cell.angle_beta   90.00
_cell.angle_gamma   90.00
#
_symmetry.space_group_name_H-M   'P 1'
#
loop_
_entity.id
_entity.type
_entity.pdbx_description
1 polymer ?
#
loop_
_entity_poly.entity_id
_entity_poly.type
_entity_poly.pdbx_seq_one_letter_code
_entity_poly.pdbx_strand_id
1 'polypeptide(L)'
;MKPSMLGRDPEKAFRGQIKTAVRALERSIQDLLENFWEEPLRRHAHELATALLDGCKTYGFLELASVIRAISSLVALPMEDVIALEAALKEKLTELVALLKEMAELIAA
;
A
#
# COMPACT_ATOMS: atom_id res chain seq x y z
N MET A 1 -32.58 25.25 10.72
CA MET A 1 -31.14 24.98 10.97
C MET A 1 -30.91 23.49 10.83
N LYS A 2 -30.21 23.05 9.78
CA LYS A 2 -29.70 21.67 9.69
C LYS A 2 -28.43 21.58 10.54
N PRO A 3 -28.20 20.52 11.34
CA PRO A 3 -26.98 20.38 12.09
C PRO A 3 -25.80 20.28 11.12
N SER A 4 -24.85 21.20 11.28
CA SER A 4 -23.58 21.25 10.55
C SER A 4 -22.76 20.01 10.92
N MET A 5 -22.42 19.17 9.94
CA MET A 5 -21.50 18.03 10.10
C MET A 5 -20.05 18.52 10.25
N LEU A 6 -19.78 19.30 11.30
CA LEU A 6 -18.44 19.66 11.74
C LEU A 6 -17.88 18.51 12.59
N GLY A 7 -16.69 18.00 12.27
CA GLY A 7 -15.85 17.43 13.33
C GLY A 7 -14.70 16.49 12.97
N ARG A 8 -14.64 15.90 11.77
CA ARG A 8 -13.45 15.14 11.36
C ARG A 8 -12.79 15.80 10.17
N ASP A 9 -11.66 16.43 10.43
CA ASP A 9 -10.68 16.72 9.39
C ASP A 9 -10.32 15.39 8.68
N PRO A 10 -10.70 15.23 7.41
CA PRO A 10 -10.55 13.97 6.69
C PRO A 10 -9.06 13.62 6.48
N GLU A 11 -8.19 14.62 6.35
CA GLU A 11 -6.75 14.41 6.31
C GLU A 11 -6.26 13.84 7.64
N LYS A 12 -6.65 14.45 8.76
CA LYS A 12 -6.30 13.95 10.10
C LYS A 12 -6.82 12.54 10.35
N ALA A 13 -8.03 12.23 9.86
CA ALA A 13 -8.60 10.89 9.96
C ALA A 13 -7.79 9.87 9.13
N PHE A 14 -7.42 10.22 7.90
CA PHE A 14 -6.56 9.39 7.04
C PHE A 14 -5.18 9.19 7.66
N ARG A 15 -4.54 10.26 8.12
CA ARG A 15 -3.24 10.23 8.83
C ARG A 15 -3.28 9.28 10.03
N GLY A 16 -4.37 9.29 10.80
CA GLY A 16 -4.56 8.36 11.93
C GLY A 16 -4.74 6.89 11.52
N GLN A 17 -5.10 6.61 10.27
CA GLN A 17 -5.32 5.25 9.74
C GLN A 17 -4.13 4.73 8.93
N ILE A 18 -3.18 5.58 8.55
CA ILE A 18 -2.12 5.25 7.60
C ILE A 18 -1.29 4.03 8.04
N LYS A 19 -0.96 3.94 9.34
CA LYS A 19 -0.24 2.80 9.92
C LYS A 19 -1.00 1.49 9.77
N THR A 20 -2.31 1.52 10.01
CA THR A 20 -3.17 0.35 9.87
C THR A 20 -3.31 -0.08 8.42
N ALA A 21 -3.46 0.88 7.50
CA ALA A 21 -3.54 0.61 6.07
C ALA A 21 -2.23 0.02 5.52
N VAL A 22 -1.07 0.56 5.91
CA VAL A 22 0.24 0.03 5.54
C VAL A 22 0.44 -1.39 6.05
N ARG A 23 0.05 -1.69 7.30
CA ARG A 23 0.11 -3.06 7.84
C ARG A 23 -0.83 -4.03 7.12
N ALA A 24 -1.98 -3.56 6.64
CA ALA A 24 -2.89 -4.38 5.85
C ALA A 24 -2.28 -4.71 4.48
N LEU A 25 -1.66 -3.72 3.82
CA LEU A 25 -0.95 -3.92 2.57
C LEU A 25 0.25 -4.87 2.73
N GLU A 26 1.04 -4.71 3.80
CA GLU A 26 2.16 -5.61 4.15
C GLU A 26 1.69 -7.07 4.22
N ARG A 27 0.64 -7.34 5.00
CA ARG A 27 0.10 -8.71 5.13
C ARG A 27 -0.36 -9.26 3.78
N SER A 28 -1.10 -8.47 3.00
CA SER A 28 -1.57 -8.92 1.70
C SER A 28 -0.43 -9.21 0.72
N ILE A 29 0.68 -8.47 0.78
CA ILE A 29 1.88 -8.75 -0.04
C ILE A 29 2.59 -10.00 0.46
N GLN A 30 2.68 -10.19 1.77
CA GLN A 30 3.25 -11.40 2.35
C GLN A 30 2.45 -12.64 1.93
N ASP A 31 1.13 -12.60 2.05
CA ASP A 31 0.24 -13.68 1.61
C ASP A 31 0.44 -13.97 0.12
N LEU A 32 0.55 -12.94 -0.73
CA LEU A 32 0.82 -13.10 -2.15
C LEU A 32 2.16 -13.81 -2.42
N LEU A 33 3.21 -13.41 -1.72
CA LEU A 33 4.57 -13.96 -1.87
C LEU A 33 4.68 -15.41 -1.35
N GLU A 34 3.86 -15.79 -0.37
CA GLU A 34 3.82 -17.15 0.18
C GLU A 34 3.01 -18.12 -0.68
N ASN A 35 2.10 -17.61 -1.52
CA ASN A 35 1.15 -18.40 -2.32
C ASN A 35 1.38 -18.24 -3.83
N PHE A 36 2.65 -18.20 -4.26
CA PHE A 36 3.05 -18.27 -5.67
C PHE A 36 2.26 -17.35 -6.62
N TRP A 37 2.03 -16.11 -6.20
CA TRP A 37 1.39 -15.09 -7.05
C TRP A 37 -0.07 -15.39 -7.45
N GLU A 38 -0.81 -16.13 -6.63
CA GLU A 38 -2.22 -16.44 -6.89
C GLU A 38 -3.07 -15.20 -7.20
N GLU A 39 -3.86 -15.29 -8.29
CA GLU A 39 -4.60 -14.15 -8.84
C GLU A 39 -5.54 -13.46 -7.83
N PRO A 40 -6.31 -14.17 -6.97
CA PRO A 40 -7.13 -13.50 -5.96
C PRO A 40 -6.30 -12.67 -4.97
N LEU A 41 -5.16 -13.18 -4.52
CA LEU A 41 -4.26 -12.49 -3.59
C LEU A 41 -3.58 -11.31 -4.28
N ARG A 42 -3.18 -11.48 -5.55
CA ARG A 42 -2.55 -10.45 -6.35
C ARG A 42 -3.49 -9.27 -6.54
N ARG A 43 -4.74 -9.56 -6.90
CA ARG A 43 -5.80 -8.56 -7.05
C ARG A 43 -6.05 -7.83 -5.74
N HIS A 44 -6.16 -8.56 -4.64
CA HIS A 44 -6.39 -7.95 -3.32
C HIS A 44 -5.24 -7.01 -2.92
N ALA A 45 -3.99 -7.44 -3.06
CA ALA A 45 -2.82 -6.61 -2.78
C ALA A 45 -2.79 -5.35 -3.66
N HIS A 46 -3.13 -5.50 -4.95
CA HIS A 46 -3.21 -4.38 -5.89
C HIS A 46 -4.33 -3.38 -5.54
N GLU A 47 -5.51 -3.86 -5.15
CA GLU A 47 -6.63 -3.02 -4.70
C GLU A 47 -6.26 -2.22 -3.45
N LEU A 48 -5.65 -2.85 -2.46
CA LEU A 48 -5.17 -2.18 -1.25
C LEU A 48 -4.10 -1.12 -1.58
N ALA A 49 -3.14 -1.46 -2.43
CA ALA A 49 -2.10 -0.52 -2.86
C ALA A 49 -2.71 0.68 -3.58
N THR A 50 -3.67 0.45 -4.48
CA THR A 50 -4.35 1.52 -5.24
C THR A 50 -5.17 2.43 -4.33
N ALA A 51 -5.95 1.85 -3.41
CA ALA A 51 -6.75 2.63 -2.47
C ALA A 51 -5.87 3.50 -1.54
N LEU A 52 -4.76 2.95 -1.04
CA LEU A 52 -3.81 3.69 -0.23
C LEU A 52 -3.09 4.79 -1.04
N LEU A 53 -2.72 4.49 -2.29
CA LEU A 53 -2.11 5.45 -3.21
C LEU A 53 -3.02 6.65 -3.44
N ASP A 54 -4.30 6.42 -3.70
CA ASP A 54 -5.28 7.49 -3.95
C ASP A 54 -5.49 8.36 -2.71
N GLY A 55 -5.55 7.73 -1.52
CA GLY A 55 -5.56 8.46 -0.25
C GLY A 55 -4.32 9.34 -0.08
N CYS A 56 -3.13 8.78 -0.29
CA CYS A 56 -1.88 9.52 -0.19
C CYS A 56 -1.81 10.71 -1.17
N LYS A 57 -2.25 10.53 -2.42
CA LYS A 57 -2.32 11.62 -3.41
C LYS A 57 -3.32 12.69 -3.02
N THR A 58 -4.50 12.29 -2.54
CA THR A 58 -5.59 13.20 -2.17
C THR A 58 -5.16 14.18 -1.08
N TYR A 59 -4.37 13.71 -0.11
CA TYR A 59 -3.95 14.49 1.05
C TYR A 59 -2.48 14.96 0.98
N GLY A 60 -1.81 14.84 -0.17
CA GLY A 60 -0.48 15.41 -0.38
C GLY A 60 0.71 14.62 0.19
N PHE A 61 0.53 13.35 0.57
CA PHE A 61 1.61 12.47 1.03
C PHE A 61 2.38 11.88 -0.16
N LEU A 62 3.05 12.73 -0.93
CA LEU A 62 3.62 12.41 -2.25
C LEU A 62 4.75 11.38 -2.19
N GLU A 63 5.61 11.45 -1.17
CA GLU A 63 6.71 10.51 -1.00
C GLU A 63 6.19 9.09 -0.72
N LEU A 64 5.17 8.95 0.15
CA LEU A 64 4.48 7.67 0.35
C LEU A 64 3.82 7.18 -0.93
N ALA A 65 3.11 8.08 -1.62
CA ALA A 65 2.45 7.76 -2.88
C ALA A 65 3.46 7.21 -3.91
N SER A 66 4.69 7.72 -3.94
CA SER A 66 5.74 7.23 -4.84
C SER A 66 6.11 5.78 -4.54
N VAL A 67 6.31 5.44 -3.27
CA VAL A 67 6.65 4.06 -2.83
C VAL A 67 5.48 3.11 -3.08
N ILE A 68 4.25 3.51 -2.72
CA ILE A 68 3.05 2.70 -2.95
C ILE A 68 2.83 2.46 -4.44
N ARG A 69 3.08 3.46 -5.29
CA ARG A 69 3.00 3.30 -6.75
C ARG A 69 3.99 2.24 -7.24
N ALA A 70 5.23 2.24 -6.73
CA ALA A 70 6.22 1.22 -7.09
C ALA A 70 5.74 -0.18 -6.70
N ILE A 71 5.21 -0.34 -5.48
CA ILE A 71 4.60 -1.60 -5.01
C ILE A 71 3.44 -2.02 -5.91
N SER A 72 2.51 -1.11 -6.20
CA SER A 72 1.35 -1.37 -7.06
C SER A 72 1.77 -1.86 -8.45
N SER A 73 2.78 -1.24 -9.05
CA SER A 73 3.30 -1.66 -10.35
C SER A 73 3.91 -3.06 -10.32
N LEU A 74 4.63 -3.41 -9.25
CA LEU A 74 5.23 -4.74 -9.10
C LEU A 74 4.17 -5.82 -8.87
N VAL A 75 3.17 -5.55 -8.03
CA VAL A 75 2.05 -6.48 -7.77
C VAL A 75 1.19 -6.68 -9.03
N ALA A 76 1.11 -5.66 -9.91
CA ALA A 76 0.36 -5.74 -11.17
C ALA A 76 1.01 -6.65 -12.22
N LEU A 77 2.26 -7.11 -12.04
CA LEU A 77 2.93 -7.98 -12.99
C LEU A 77 2.16 -9.30 -13.19
N PRO A 78 2.06 -9.79 -14.43
CA PRO A 78 1.48 -11.10 -14.72
C PRO A 78 2.42 -12.22 -14.23
N MET A 79 1.84 -13.39 -13.95
CA MET A 79 2.59 -14.54 -13.42
C MET A 79 3.77 -14.97 -14.30
N GLU A 80 3.64 -14.85 -15.63
CA GLU A 80 4.70 -15.16 -16.58
C GLU A 80 5.98 -14.33 -16.37
N ASP A 81 5.83 -13.04 -16.05
CA ASP A 81 6.96 -12.15 -15.75
C ASP A 81 7.55 -12.45 -14.36
N VAL A 82 6.70 -12.88 -13.42
CA VAL A 82 7.09 -13.16 -12.03
C VAL A 82 7.95 -14.43 -11.94
N ILE A 83 7.63 -15.49 -12.69
CA ILE A 83 8.38 -16.75 -12.64
C ILE A 83 9.87 -16.55 -12.92
N ALA A 84 10.21 -15.67 -13.86
CA ALA A 84 11.61 -15.38 -14.20
C ALA A 84 12.32 -14.50 -13.15
N LEU A 85 11.56 -13.81 -12.29
CA LEU A 85 12.05 -12.76 -11.40
C LEU A 85 11.75 -13.02 -9.92
N GLU A 86 11.22 -14.19 -9.55
CA GLU A 86 10.61 -14.47 -8.25
C GLU A 86 11.47 -13.97 -7.06
N ALA A 87 12.74 -14.36 -7.02
CA ALA A 87 13.66 -13.98 -5.95
C ALA A 87 13.89 -12.46 -5.88
N ALA A 88 14.17 -11.82 -7.02
CA ALA A 88 14.41 -10.38 -7.11
C ALA A 88 13.14 -9.57 -6.80
N LEU A 89 11.98 -10.08 -7.21
CA LEU A 89 10.67 -9.46 -6.94
C LEU A 89 10.34 -9.52 -5.45
N LYS A 90 10.57 -10.69 -4.82
CA LYS A 90 10.38 -10.88 -3.38
C LYS A 90 11.28 -9.97 -2.56
N GLU A 91 12.56 -9.90 -2.90
CA GLU A 91 13.51 -8.98 -2.27
C GLU A 91 13.02 -7.53 -2.42
N LYS A 92 12.68 -7.11 -3.65
CA LYS A 92 12.31 -5.72 -3.90
C LYS A 92 11.00 -5.32 -3.23
N LEU A 93 9.99 -6.18 -3.21
CA LEU A 93 8.74 -5.92 -2.50
C LEU A 93 8.98 -5.83 -0.99
N THR A 94 9.83 -6.68 -0.43
CA THR A 94 10.19 -6.64 0.99
C THR A 94 10.85 -5.31 1.36
N GLU A 95 11.81 -4.85 0.55
CA GLU A 95 12.46 -3.54 0.74
C GLU A 95 11.47 -2.38 0.68
N LEU A 96 10.59 -2.36 -0.33
CA LEU A 96 9.62 -1.29 -0.51
C LEU A 96 8.58 -1.25 0.62
N VAL A 97 8.15 -2.42 1.12
CA VAL A 97 7.25 -2.52 2.27
C VAL A 97 7.94 -2.04 3.55
N ALA A 98 9.20 -2.40 3.77
CA ALA A 98 9.97 -1.90 4.91
C ALA A 98 10.09 -0.37 4.89
N LEU A 99 10.47 0.20 3.74
CA LEU A 99 10.53 1.65 3.54
C LEU A 99 9.16 2.32 3.77
N LEU A 100 8.09 1.75 3.23
CA LEU A 100 6.73 2.28 3.40
C LEU A 100 6.33 2.35 4.87
N LYS A 101 6.69 1.33 5.67
CA LYS A 101 6.42 1.29 7.12
C LYS A 101 7.18 2.38 7.85
N GLU A 102 8.47 2.57 7.57
CA GLU A 102 9.29 3.63 8.19
C GLU A 102 8.70 5.01 7.91
N MET A 103 8.31 5.28 6.67
CA MET A 103 7.73 6.57 6.31
C MET A 103 6.34 6.78 6.96
N ALA A 104 5.53 5.72 7.08
CA ALA A 104 4.25 5.78 7.77
C ALA A 104 4.40 6.06 9.27
N GLU A 105 5.47 5.57 9.90
CA GLU A 105 5.80 5.90 11.30
C GLU A 105 6.12 7.39 11.46
N LEU A 106 6.90 7.97 10.54
CA LEU A 106 7.23 9.40 10.54
C LEU A 106 6.00 10.28 10.32
N ILE A 107 5.10 9.88 9.42
CA ILE A 107 3.89 10.64 9.14
C ILE A 107 2.90 10.57 10.29
N ALA A 108 2.77 9.45 10.99
CA ALA A 108 1.82 9.33 12.09
C ALA A 108 2.38 9.72 13.47
N ALA A 109 3.61 10.27 13.54
CA ALA A 109 4.18 10.91 14.72
C ALA A 109 3.65 12.34 14.92
#